data_AF-A0A3B9D1U5-F1
#
_entry.id   AF-A0A3B9D1U5-F1
#
_cell.length_a   1.000
_cell.length_b   1.000
_cell.length_c   1.000
_cell.angle_alpha   90.00
_cell.angle_beta   90.00
_cell.angle_gamma   90.00
#
_symmetry.space_group_name_H-M   'P 1'
#
loop_
_entity.id
_entity.type
_entity.pdbx_description
1 polymer ?
#
loop_
_entity_poly.entity_id
_entity_poly.type
_entity_poly.pdbx_seq_one_letter_code
_entity_poly.pdbx_strand_id
1 'polypeptide(L)'
;TIECLKHHDPRVRRAMYQAIVKRPDIITREFFELAMQAVESESEAWSVKDPALQMIGHCETEWIVPHVDALLPYLQHEDWWLQNAALTALTPVVADERTFRKVLPPIGELVRQNQRTALTAGLMPGIRARIKAAAPEVHQLAVKTLKESYTEFAGVRTEPGGQDVSSTYDAHLTFIASSLADVPGGLDILYEIARERHPNEILPYKEYFLNADPSRFGPGLREAISPIITEELIPEFVGRNRERLQQLAASEVQSGYPGGSRDSIDGLVALYNRAGADEYDWHMFMDLRNADWSYHSFDPIAEEQVPFDQLIARYRDITLPPGMQDWFHSDYESDDTAWKKGKSPFGQYLGILPTKPIHKCGPGCTGPGCFGATKVNTLWEKEVLLMRGHFRVPPMKAGHRYRLRINDGNHVGSGGGHIVYVNGQPLIEAKTCNGRGSGGLPKGAYLTQEHLEAFRSGSVCIALKTFLRYNDKYKVKPTTKEPQGKISLHIEEQKLPPMGDDLVQKSATVVAMLSTDWQLAQDPDDRERMEAAQKFRFNGRFVPNTQLIGTWKAVGMVKSLDEFSPEQRMNPRQSKIASLIFHRNGQ
;
A
#
# COMPACT_ATOMS: atom_id res chain seq x y z
N THR A 1 10.54 43.84 -17.34
CA THR A 1 11.16 42.72 -16.62
C THR A 1 12.60 43.02 -16.23
N ILE A 2 13.50 43.28 -17.18
CA ILE A 2 14.92 43.59 -16.91
C ILE A 2 15.07 44.81 -15.98
N GLU A 3 14.31 45.88 -16.23
CA GLU A 3 14.31 47.08 -15.39
C GLU A 3 13.96 46.77 -13.92
N CYS A 4 13.04 45.83 -13.68
CA CYS A 4 12.66 45.41 -12.33
C CYS A 4 13.77 44.61 -11.65
N LEU A 5 14.53 43.80 -12.40
CA LEU A 5 15.68 43.06 -11.87
C LEU A 5 16.88 43.96 -11.56
N LYS A 6 17.01 45.10 -12.26
CA LYS A 6 18.04 46.13 -12.02
C LYS A 6 17.56 47.26 -11.10
N HIS A 7 16.33 47.19 -10.59
CA HIS A 7 15.73 48.26 -9.80
C HIS A 7 16.49 48.46 -8.49
N HIS A 8 16.60 49.70 -7.98
CA HIS A 8 17.34 50.00 -6.75
C HIS A 8 16.70 49.40 -5.49
N ASP A 9 15.37 49.31 -5.44
CA ASP A 9 14.63 48.70 -4.33
C ASP A 9 14.71 47.16 -4.36
N PRO A 10 15.27 46.50 -3.33
CA PRO A 10 15.39 45.04 -3.25
C PRO A 10 14.04 44.32 -3.25
N ARG A 11 12.96 44.96 -2.79
CA ARG A 11 11.61 44.36 -2.79
C ARG A 11 11.08 44.16 -4.20
N VAL A 12 11.40 45.09 -5.11
CA VAL A 12 11.04 45.00 -6.53
C VAL A 12 11.82 43.87 -7.19
N ARG A 13 13.14 43.77 -6.92
CA ARG A 13 13.97 42.67 -7.44
C ARG A 13 13.48 41.31 -6.96
N ARG A 14 13.25 41.16 -5.65
CA ARG A 14 12.69 39.94 -5.04
C ARG A 14 11.38 39.51 -5.70
N ALA A 15 10.42 40.43 -5.81
CA ALA A 15 9.11 40.12 -6.40
C ALA A 15 9.24 39.68 -7.87
N MET A 16 10.17 40.29 -8.61
CA MET A 16 10.43 39.92 -9.99
C MET A 16 11.04 38.52 -10.10
N TYR A 17 12.08 38.18 -9.32
CA TYR A 17 12.63 36.81 -9.32
C TYR A 17 11.57 35.76 -8.95
N GLN A 18 10.74 36.04 -7.93
CA GLN A 18 9.65 35.13 -7.54
C GLN A 18 8.61 34.90 -8.65
N ALA A 19 8.33 35.92 -9.46
CA ALA A 19 7.44 35.77 -10.60
C ALA A 19 8.09 34.95 -11.74
N ILE A 20 9.40 35.08 -11.96
CA ILE A 20 10.14 34.31 -12.98
C ILE A 20 10.24 32.84 -12.58
N VAL A 21 10.44 32.50 -11.31
CA VAL A 21 10.46 31.10 -10.83
C VAL A 21 9.17 30.35 -11.20
N LYS A 22 8.02 31.04 -11.26
CA LYS A 22 6.73 30.46 -11.67
C LYS A 22 6.57 30.30 -13.19
N ARG A 23 7.51 30.85 -13.97
CA ARG A 23 7.53 30.88 -15.44
C ARG A 23 8.94 30.53 -15.95
N PRO A 24 9.42 29.30 -15.72
CA PRO A 24 10.76 28.91 -16.16
C PRO A 24 10.93 29.02 -17.69
N ASP A 25 9.83 28.98 -18.45
CA ASP A 25 9.78 29.13 -19.90
C ASP A 25 10.27 30.49 -20.42
N ILE A 26 10.34 31.53 -19.58
CA ILE A 26 10.77 32.87 -19.98
C ILE A 26 12.21 33.21 -19.55
N ILE A 27 12.94 32.26 -18.95
CA ILE A 27 14.29 32.50 -18.46
C ILE A 27 15.23 32.72 -19.65
N THR A 28 15.97 33.82 -19.61
CA THR A 28 16.98 34.19 -20.62
C THR A 28 18.37 34.21 -20.01
N ARG A 29 19.41 34.24 -20.87
CA ARG A 29 20.80 34.36 -20.42
C ARG A 29 21.03 35.64 -19.60
N GLU A 30 20.42 36.75 -20.00
CA GLU A 30 20.53 38.01 -19.25
C GLU A 30 19.89 37.91 -17.85
N PHE A 31 18.78 37.17 -17.70
CA PHE A 31 18.18 36.97 -16.36
C PHE A 31 19.09 36.12 -15.48
N PHE A 32 19.70 35.08 -16.04
CA PHE A 32 20.68 34.26 -15.34
C PHE A 32 21.87 35.10 -14.85
N GLU A 33 22.44 35.94 -15.73
CA GLU A 33 23.57 36.81 -15.37
C GLU A 33 23.22 37.80 -14.25
N LEU A 34 22.01 38.37 -14.28
CA LEU A 34 21.53 39.24 -13.20
C LEU A 34 21.33 38.47 -11.89
N ALA A 35 20.80 37.24 -11.94
CA ALA A 35 20.68 36.39 -10.76
C ALA A 35 22.04 36.02 -10.18
N MET A 36 23.02 35.67 -11.02
CA MET A 36 24.39 35.42 -10.56
C MET A 36 25.00 36.66 -9.92
N GLN A 37 24.83 37.85 -10.52
CA GLN A 37 25.28 39.11 -9.94
C GLN A 37 24.66 39.37 -8.56
N ALA A 38 23.35 39.11 -8.40
CA ALA A 38 22.67 39.25 -7.12
C ALA A 38 23.20 38.25 -6.07
N VAL A 39 23.49 37.02 -6.48
CA VAL A 39 24.05 35.97 -5.62
C VAL A 39 25.49 36.27 -5.22
N GLU A 40 26.33 36.76 -6.12
CA GLU A 40 27.74 37.08 -5.84
C GLU A 40 27.91 38.38 -5.04
N SER A 41 26.93 39.29 -5.09
CA SER A 41 27.00 40.57 -4.37
C SER A 41 26.88 40.39 -2.85
N GLU A 42 27.90 40.78 -2.10
CA GLU A 42 27.87 40.80 -0.63
C GLU A 42 26.83 41.78 -0.06
N SER A 43 26.59 42.90 -0.76
CA SER A 43 25.65 43.94 -0.35
C SER A 43 24.17 43.64 -0.66
N GLU A 44 23.89 42.57 -1.42
CA GLU A 44 22.53 42.24 -1.81
C GLU A 44 21.75 41.60 -0.66
N ALA A 45 20.48 41.95 -0.54
CA ALA A 45 19.59 41.43 0.48
C ALA A 45 19.37 39.92 0.28
N TRP A 46 19.51 39.14 1.36
CA TRP A 46 19.28 37.68 1.32
C TRP A 46 17.88 37.30 0.78
N SER A 47 16.87 38.13 1.05
CA SER A 47 15.51 37.93 0.53
C SER A 47 15.40 38.06 -1.00
N VAL A 48 16.38 38.68 -1.66
CA VAL A 48 16.52 38.70 -3.13
C VAL A 48 17.30 37.49 -3.61
N LYS A 49 18.35 37.09 -2.87
CA LYS A 49 19.21 35.95 -3.20
C LYS A 49 18.45 34.62 -3.23
N ASP A 50 17.51 34.39 -2.31
CA ASP A 50 16.69 33.17 -2.28
C ASP A 50 15.97 32.89 -3.61
N PRO A 51 15.06 33.76 -4.10
CA PRO A 51 14.40 33.50 -5.37
C PRO A 51 15.34 33.59 -6.58
N ALA A 52 16.48 34.30 -6.48
CA ALA A 52 17.51 34.28 -7.53
C ALA A 52 18.19 32.91 -7.64
N LEU A 53 18.57 32.29 -6.52
CA LEU A 53 19.09 30.91 -6.45
C LEU A 53 18.07 29.89 -6.98
N GLN A 54 16.80 30.03 -6.59
CA GLN A 54 15.73 29.15 -7.12
C GLN A 54 15.59 29.30 -8.63
N MET A 55 15.65 30.52 -9.17
CA MET A 55 15.60 30.76 -10.62
C MET A 55 16.80 30.13 -11.33
N ILE A 56 18.01 30.22 -10.76
CA ILE A 56 19.22 29.57 -11.29
C ILE A 56 19.02 28.06 -11.42
N GLY A 57 18.31 27.42 -10.49
CA GLY A 57 18.01 25.98 -10.55
C GLY A 57 17.15 25.55 -11.75
N HIS A 58 16.54 26.50 -12.47
CA HIS A 58 15.80 26.26 -13.71
C HIS A 58 16.61 26.57 -14.98
N CYS A 59 17.86 27.04 -14.85
CA CYS A 59 18.72 27.37 -15.98
C CYS A 59 19.45 26.14 -16.55
N GLU A 60 19.99 26.31 -17.76
CA GLU A 60 20.79 25.31 -18.44
C GLU A 60 22.08 24.96 -17.66
N THR A 61 22.45 23.68 -17.65
CA THR A 61 23.65 23.17 -16.97
C THR A 61 24.91 23.94 -17.39
N GLU A 62 25.08 24.22 -18.69
CA GLU A 62 26.23 24.95 -19.24
C GLU A 62 26.38 26.37 -18.67
N TRP A 63 25.27 26.99 -18.27
CA TRP A 63 25.32 28.33 -17.70
C TRP A 63 25.84 28.31 -16.27
N ILE A 64 25.55 27.24 -15.54
CA ILE A 64 25.77 27.15 -14.09
C ILE A 64 27.16 26.58 -13.78
N VAL A 65 27.68 25.66 -14.61
CA VAL A 65 28.99 25.01 -14.38
C VAL A 65 30.12 26.00 -14.04
N PRO A 66 30.30 27.14 -14.76
CA PRO A 66 31.38 28.09 -14.45
C PRO A 66 31.23 28.78 -13.09
N HIS A 67 30.04 28.75 -12.49
CA HIS A 67 29.68 29.49 -11.28
C HIS A 67 29.46 28.62 -10.05
N VAL A 68 29.75 27.32 -10.13
CA VAL A 68 29.55 26.39 -9.00
C VAL A 68 30.23 26.89 -7.71
N ASP A 69 31.43 27.47 -7.82
CA ASP A 69 32.15 28.05 -6.68
C ASP A 69 31.40 29.17 -5.96
N ALA A 70 30.64 29.98 -6.69
CA ALA A 70 29.85 31.05 -6.10
C ALA A 70 28.59 30.52 -5.38
N LEU A 71 28.12 29.32 -5.73
CA LEU A 71 26.91 28.72 -5.19
C LEU A 71 27.17 27.86 -3.94
N LEU A 72 28.30 27.14 -3.90
CA LEU A 72 28.61 26.20 -2.80
C LEU A 72 28.61 26.81 -1.39
N PRO A 73 29.12 28.04 -1.15
CA PRO A 73 29.11 28.64 0.19
C PRO A 73 27.71 28.75 0.79
N TYR A 74 26.66 28.88 -0.03
CA TYR A 74 25.28 28.98 0.46
C TYR A 74 24.76 27.68 1.09
N LEU A 75 25.39 26.52 0.83
CA LEU A 75 25.07 25.29 1.55
C LEU A 75 25.46 25.36 3.03
N GLN A 76 26.39 26.24 3.41
CA GLN A 76 26.84 26.43 4.79
C GLN A 76 26.24 27.68 5.45
N HIS A 77 25.28 28.35 4.79
CA HIS A 77 24.65 29.55 5.33
C HIS A 77 23.84 29.23 6.60
N GLU A 78 23.75 30.16 7.56
CA GLU A 78 23.01 29.95 8.82
C GLU A 78 21.51 29.76 8.61
N ASP A 79 20.96 30.46 7.61
CA ASP A 79 19.56 30.36 7.20
C ASP A 79 19.26 29.15 6.31
N TRP A 80 18.41 28.27 6.83
CA TRP A 80 18.01 27.02 6.16
C TRP A 80 17.32 27.23 4.81
N TRP A 81 16.59 28.33 4.63
CA TRP A 81 15.87 28.61 3.39
C TRP A 81 16.84 29.01 2.26
N LEU A 82 17.97 29.64 2.58
CA LEU A 82 19.07 29.86 1.63
C LEU A 82 19.82 28.57 1.30
N GLN A 83 20.05 27.71 2.28
CA GLN A 83 20.61 26.36 2.03
C GLN A 83 19.72 25.58 1.05
N ASN A 84 18.39 25.65 1.20
CA ASN A 84 17.43 24.99 0.31
C ASN A 84 17.44 25.59 -1.10
N ALA A 85 17.53 26.92 -1.20
CA ALA A 85 17.66 27.61 -2.48
C ALA A 85 18.98 27.23 -3.20
N ALA A 86 20.07 27.07 -2.46
CA ALA A 86 21.35 26.61 -2.99
C ALA A 86 21.28 25.16 -3.51
N LEU A 87 20.61 24.24 -2.80
CA LEU A 87 20.34 22.89 -3.30
C LEU A 87 19.55 22.92 -4.61
N THR A 88 18.58 23.82 -4.73
CA THR A 88 17.82 24.03 -5.97
C THR A 88 18.74 24.53 -7.09
N ALA A 89 19.56 25.55 -6.83
CA ALA A 89 20.51 26.12 -7.79
C ALA A 89 21.54 25.10 -8.30
N LEU A 90 22.00 24.19 -7.41
CA LEU A 90 22.99 23.17 -7.73
C LEU A 90 22.40 21.92 -8.40
N THR A 91 21.07 21.75 -8.39
CA THR A 91 20.41 20.55 -8.95
C THR A 91 20.77 20.28 -10.41
N PRO A 92 20.86 21.26 -11.33
CA PRO A 92 21.21 20.98 -12.74
C PRO A 92 22.64 20.50 -12.96
N VAL A 93 23.55 20.75 -12.00
CA VAL A 93 24.99 20.46 -12.10
C VAL A 93 25.45 19.36 -11.15
N VAL A 94 24.62 18.92 -10.20
CA VAL A 94 24.98 17.93 -9.15
C VAL A 94 25.56 16.62 -9.69
N ALA A 95 25.21 16.25 -10.92
CA ALA A 95 25.62 15.03 -11.58
C ALA A 95 26.42 15.27 -12.88
N ASP A 96 26.84 16.51 -13.15
CA ASP A 96 27.64 16.85 -14.32
C ASP A 96 29.09 16.39 -14.12
N GLU A 97 29.68 15.74 -15.13
CA GLU A 97 31.02 15.14 -15.06
C GLU A 97 32.12 16.14 -14.66
N ARG A 98 31.94 17.43 -14.98
CA ARG A 98 32.90 18.50 -14.66
C ARG A 98 32.85 18.92 -13.20
N THR A 99 31.72 18.71 -12.52
CA THR A 99 31.45 19.36 -11.22
C THR A 99 30.98 18.43 -10.11
N PHE A 100 30.49 17.21 -10.41
CA PHE A 100 29.91 16.31 -9.41
C PHE A 100 30.84 16.03 -8.22
N ARG A 101 32.15 15.90 -8.48
CA ARG A 101 33.18 15.69 -7.44
C ARG A 101 33.28 16.83 -6.44
N LYS A 102 32.89 18.04 -6.87
CA LYS A 102 32.89 19.26 -6.08
C LYS A 102 31.55 19.53 -5.41
N VAL A 103 30.45 19.12 -6.06
CA VAL A 103 29.09 19.44 -5.60
C VAL A 103 28.53 18.39 -4.64
N LEU A 104 28.74 17.10 -4.88
CA LEU A 104 28.15 16.04 -4.04
C LEU A 104 28.64 16.07 -2.59
N PRO A 105 29.95 16.19 -2.28
CA PRO A 105 30.40 16.12 -0.89
C PRO A 105 29.83 17.24 0.01
N PRO A 106 29.81 18.52 -0.41
CA PRO A 106 29.16 19.58 0.39
C PRO A 106 27.66 19.38 0.62
N ILE A 107 26.95 18.77 -0.34
CA ILE A 107 25.54 18.40 -0.15
C ILE A 107 25.41 17.30 0.91
N GLY A 108 26.29 16.30 0.88
CA GLY A 108 26.37 15.28 1.93
C GLY A 108 26.63 15.86 3.30
N GLU A 109 27.58 16.80 3.40
CA GLU A 109 27.87 17.50 4.66
C GLU A 109 26.64 18.21 5.22
N LEU A 110 25.92 18.95 4.37
CA LEU A 110 24.69 19.63 4.77
C LEU A 110 23.66 18.62 5.31
N VAL A 111 23.49 17.48 4.66
CA VAL A 111 22.57 16.42 5.13
C VAL A 111 23.04 15.82 6.44
N ARG A 112 24.35 15.60 6.60
CA ARG A 112 24.96 15.01 7.81
C ARG A 112 24.79 15.88 9.05
N GLN A 113 24.87 17.20 8.89
CA GLN A 113 24.90 18.16 10.02
C GLN A 113 23.55 18.81 10.35
N ASN A 114 22.45 18.45 9.68
CA ASN A 114 21.21 19.23 9.74
C ASN A 114 19.96 18.39 10.10
N GLN A 115 19.17 18.87 11.06
CA GLN A 115 17.92 18.24 11.53
C GLN A 115 16.66 19.02 11.13
N ARG A 116 16.75 19.90 10.13
CA ARG A 116 15.58 20.54 9.55
C ARG A 116 15.05 19.67 8.42
N THR A 117 13.87 19.11 8.62
CA THR A 117 13.19 18.26 7.62
C THR A 117 13.11 18.89 6.23
N ALA A 118 13.01 20.21 6.11
CA ALA A 118 13.03 20.89 4.82
C ALA A 118 14.30 20.63 3.98
N LEU A 119 15.44 20.38 4.64
CA LEU A 119 16.75 20.15 4.01
C LEU A 119 17.16 18.68 4.03
N THR A 120 16.72 17.95 5.06
CA THR A 120 17.19 16.59 5.34
C THR A 120 16.07 15.54 5.31
N ALA A 121 14.92 15.85 4.68
CA ALA A 121 13.98 14.86 4.13
C ALA A 121 14.57 14.11 2.92
N GLY A 122 15.85 13.75 3.01
CA GLY A 122 16.63 13.12 1.97
C GLY A 122 17.14 14.10 0.93
N LEU A 123 17.80 13.58 -0.11
CA LEU A 123 18.13 14.36 -1.28
C LEU A 123 16.83 14.77 -2.00
N MET A 124 16.76 16.03 -2.42
CA MET A 124 15.63 16.54 -3.21
C MET A 124 15.34 15.61 -4.40
N PRO A 125 14.06 15.37 -4.75
CA PRO A 125 13.72 14.49 -5.87
C PRO A 125 14.44 14.83 -7.18
N GLY A 126 14.65 16.11 -7.47
CA GLY A 126 15.40 16.58 -8.64
C GLY A 126 16.87 16.14 -8.62
N ILE A 127 17.54 16.24 -7.46
CA ILE A 127 18.92 15.78 -7.28
C ILE A 127 19.00 14.26 -7.49
N ARG A 128 18.10 13.49 -6.87
CA ARG A 128 18.08 12.02 -7.04
C ARG A 128 17.83 11.60 -8.48
N ALA A 129 16.95 12.31 -9.19
CA ALA A 129 16.68 12.06 -10.60
C ALA A 129 17.93 12.30 -11.47
N ARG A 130 18.67 13.38 -11.21
CA ARG A 130 19.93 13.70 -11.92
C ARG A 130 21.00 12.65 -11.65
N ILE A 131 21.19 12.24 -10.39
CA ILE A 131 22.14 11.17 -10.03
C ILE A 131 21.76 9.87 -10.74
N LYS A 132 20.48 9.46 -10.72
CA LYS A 132 20.02 8.23 -11.39
C LYS A 132 20.30 8.19 -12.89
N ALA A 133 20.25 9.34 -13.56
CA ALA A 133 20.50 9.45 -14.99
C ALA A 133 22.00 9.54 -15.36
N ALA A 134 22.88 9.65 -14.37
CA ALA A 134 24.30 9.94 -14.57
C ALA A 134 25.17 8.70 -14.79
N ALA A 135 26.47 8.93 -15.05
CA ALA A 135 27.47 7.89 -15.22
C ALA A 135 27.79 7.15 -13.90
N PRO A 136 28.33 5.91 -13.97
CA PRO A 136 28.64 5.10 -12.78
C PRO A 136 29.55 5.78 -11.74
N GLU A 137 30.49 6.63 -12.17
CA GLU A 137 31.36 7.37 -11.23
C GLU A 137 30.58 8.32 -10.32
N VAL A 138 29.51 8.93 -10.84
CA VAL A 138 28.60 9.79 -10.07
C VAL A 138 27.83 8.96 -9.05
N HIS A 139 27.36 7.77 -9.45
CA HIS A 139 26.67 6.84 -8.53
C HIS A 139 27.58 6.43 -7.38
N GLN A 140 28.83 6.05 -7.68
CA GLN A 140 29.81 5.67 -6.66
C GLN A 140 30.07 6.78 -5.65
N LEU A 141 30.25 8.02 -6.12
CA LEU A 141 30.47 9.15 -5.22
C LEU A 141 29.20 9.49 -4.41
N ALA A 142 28.03 9.46 -5.02
CA ALA A 142 26.76 9.72 -4.33
C ALA A 142 26.50 8.68 -3.24
N VAL A 143 26.72 7.39 -3.54
CA VAL A 143 26.61 6.30 -2.57
C VAL A 143 27.59 6.48 -1.42
N LYS A 144 28.86 6.78 -1.71
CA LYS A 144 29.86 7.06 -0.67
C LYS A 144 29.45 8.23 0.23
N THR A 145 29.02 9.33 -0.38
CA THR A 145 28.59 10.55 0.32
C THR A 145 27.39 10.29 1.24
N LEU A 146 26.38 9.55 0.76
CA LEU A 146 25.19 9.21 1.54
C LEU A 146 25.48 8.15 2.61
N LYS A 147 26.41 7.23 2.35
CA LYS A 147 26.92 6.29 3.37
C LYS A 147 27.51 7.07 4.56
N GLU A 148 28.45 7.98 4.29
CA GLU A 148 29.06 8.84 5.31
C GLU A 148 28.01 9.66 6.05
N SER A 149 27.05 10.24 5.32
CA SER A 149 25.93 11.00 5.92
C SER A 149 25.08 10.15 6.86
N TYR A 150 24.84 8.87 6.53
CA TYR A 150 24.06 7.95 7.37
C TYR A 150 24.85 7.51 8.61
N THR A 151 26.09 7.06 8.42
CA THR A 151 26.91 6.49 9.50
C THR A 151 27.34 7.55 10.51
N GLU A 152 27.64 8.76 10.03
CA GLU A 152 28.16 9.88 10.83
C GLU A 152 27.12 11.00 11.03
N PHE A 153 25.83 10.68 10.90
CA PHE A 153 24.77 11.67 11.11
C PHE A 153 24.92 12.37 12.47
N ALA A 154 25.10 13.68 12.45
CA ALA A 154 25.46 14.48 13.62
C ALA A 154 24.24 15.03 14.38
N GLY A 155 23.04 14.49 14.11
CA GLY A 155 21.84 14.92 14.78
C GLY A 155 21.86 14.60 16.29
N VAL A 156 21.20 15.45 17.08
CA VAL A 156 20.97 15.25 18.51
C VAL A 156 19.63 14.57 18.77
N ARG A 157 19.58 13.80 19.86
CA ARG A 157 18.35 13.19 20.39
C ARG A 157 17.65 14.05 21.42
N THR A 158 18.33 15.07 21.93
CA THR A 158 17.79 16.01 22.91
C THR A 158 18.23 17.41 22.51
N GLU A 159 17.30 18.34 22.41
CA GLU A 159 17.59 19.74 22.12
C GLU A 159 18.28 20.41 23.33
N PRO A 160 19.01 21.53 23.15
CA PRO A 160 19.64 22.26 24.25
C PRO A 160 18.68 22.66 25.38
N GLY A 161 17.38 22.81 25.07
CA GLY A 161 16.31 23.10 26.05
C GLY A 161 15.77 21.88 26.81
N GLY A 162 16.32 20.68 26.60
CA GLY A 162 15.90 19.44 27.26
C GLY A 162 14.73 18.70 26.60
N GLN A 163 14.24 19.18 25.45
CA GLN A 163 13.19 18.49 24.70
C GLN A 163 13.75 17.23 24.03
N ASP A 164 13.12 16.08 24.27
CA ASP A 164 13.39 14.84 23.52
C ASP A 164 12.94 14.99 22.05
N VAL A 165 13.88 14.78 21.14
CA VAL A 165 13.71 14.84 19.68
C VAL A 165 14.23 13.56 19.02
N SER A 166 14.32 12.46 19.76
CA SER A 166 14.76 11.15 19.25
C SER A 166 13.95 10.69 18.03
N SER A 167 12.63 10.94 18.02
CA SER A 167 11.80 10.62 16.85
C SER A 167 12.20 11.42 15.60
N THR A 168 12.65 12.66 15.77
CA THR A 168 13.14 13.50 14.68
C THR A 168 14.47 12.96 14.17
N TYR A 169 15.39 12.61 15.07
CA TYR A 169 16.65 11.95 14.73
C TYR A 169 16.43 10.68 13.91
N ASP A 170 15.56 9.78 14.36
CA ASP A 170 15.28 8.51 13.67
C ASP A 170 14.58 8.73 12.31
N ALA A 171 13.71 9.74 12.21
CA ALA A 171 13.11 10.14 10.94
C ALA A 171 14.17 10.61 9.93
N HIS A 172 15.18 11.37 10.36
CA HIS A 172 16.27 11.81 9.47
C HIS A 172 17.11 10.65 8.97
N LEU A 173 17.44 9.68 9.82
CA LEU A 173 18.12 8.46 9.38
C LEU A 173 17.31 7.70 8.33
N THR A 174 15.99 7.62 8.52
CA THR A 174 15.07 7.03 7.54
C THR A 174 15.10 7.78 6.21
N PHE A 175 15.14 9.12 6.23
CA PHE A 175 15.22 9.92 5.00
C PHE A 175 16.55 9.78 4.25
N ILE A 176 17.66 9.68 4.99
CA ILE A 176 18.98 9.42 4.41
C ILE A 176 19.02 8.00 3.82
N ALA A 177 18.52 7.00 4.54
CA ALA A 177 18.38 5.63 4.07
C ALA A 177 17.52 5.54 2.79
N SER A 178 16.40 6.25 2.74
CA SER A 178 15.56 6.36 1.54
C SER A 178 16.31 6.94 0.35
N SER A 179 17.12 7.97 0.57
CA SER A 179 17.92 8.59 -0.50
C SER A 179 19.02 7.66 -0.98
N LEU A 180 19.67 6.95 -0.07
CA LEU A 180 20.68 5.95 -0.39
C LEU A 180 20.07 4.80 -1.21
N ALA A 181 18.92 4.26 -0.79
CA ALA A 181 18.20 3.21 -1.51
C ALA A 181 17.76 3.63 -2.94
N ASP A 182 17.48 4.92 -3.15
CA ASP A 182 17.04 5.43 -4.45
C ASP A 182 18.20 5.62 -5.45
N VAL A 183 19.45 5.72 -4.99
CA VAL A 183 20.65 5.85 -5.84
C VAL A 183 21.11 4.46 -6.33
N PRO A 184 21.55 4.32 -7.61
CA PRO A 184 22.11 3.05 -8.10
C PRO A 184 23.29 2.56 -7.25
N GLY A 185 23.26 1.28 -6.85
CA GLY A 185 24.25 0.67 -5.94
C GLY A 185 24.07 0.99 -4.45
N GLY A 186 23.13 1.87 -4.08
CA GLY A 186 22.96 2.27 -2.68
C GLY A 186 22.21 1.26 -1.82
N LEU A 187 21.39 0.38 -2.39
CA LEU A 187 20.69 -0.68 -1.65
C LEU A 187 21.67 -1.66 -0.98
N ASP A 188 22.71 -2.09 -1.70
CA ASP A 188 23.76 -2.95 -1.15
C ASP A 188 24.48 -2.31 0.04
N ILE A 189 24.85 -1.03 -0.10
CA ILE A 189 25.51 -0.30 0.98
C ILE A 189 24.56 -0.06 2.16
N LEU A 190 23.29 0.25 1.91
CA LEU A 190 22.29 0.40 2.96
C LEU A 190 22.12 -0.91 3.74
N TYR A 191 22.08 -2.06 3.04
CA TYR A 191 21.99 -3.37 3.67
C TYR A 191 23.14 -3.62 4.65
N GLU A 192 24.37 -3.31 4.26
CA GLU A 192 25.56 -3.45 5.12
C GLU A 192 25.48 -2.54 6.36
N ILE A 193 25.39 -1.23 6.16
CA ILE A 193 25.52 -0.24 7.25
C ILE A 193 24.28 -0.22 8.17
N ALA A 194 23.10 -0.55 7.65
CA ALA A 194 21.90 -0.56 8.48
C ALA A 194 21.91 -1.78 9.41
N ARG A 195 22.44 -2.93 8.99
CA ARG A 195 22.61 -4.10 9.86
C ARG A 195 23.64 -3.87 10.96
N GLU A 196 24.70 -3.13 10.69
CA GLU A 196 25.67 -2.72 11.72
C GLU A 196 25.02 -1.81 12.77
N ARG A 197 24.20 -0.84 12.34
CA ARG A 197 23.51 0.07 13.27
C ARG A 197 22.34 -0.58 14.01
N HIS A 198 21.64 -1.50 13.37
CA HIS A 198 20.46 -2.18 13.91
C HIS A 198 20.66 -3.71 13.92
N PRO A 199 21.63 -4.23 14.69
CA PRO A 199 22.00 -5.65 14.67
C PRO A 199 20.88 -6.57 15.16
N ASN A 200 19.88 -6.01 15.83
CA ASN A 200 18.72 -6.73 16.34
C ASN A 200 17.55 -6.75 15.34
N GLU A 201 17.59 -6.04 14.23
CA GLU A 201 16.53 -6.10 13.22
C GLU A 201 16.90 -7.11 12.13
N ILE A 202 15.95 -7.95 11.72
CA ILE A 202 16.14 -8.95 10.65
C ILE A 202 16.64 -8.28 9.37
N LEU A 203 15.92 -7.23 8.96
CA LEU A 203 16.21 -6.41 7.80
C LEU A 203 15.75 -4.98 8.09
N PRO A 204 16.65 -4.12 8.59
CA PRO A 204 16.33 -2.71 8.83
C PRO A 204 15.89 -2.04 7.52
N TYR A 205 14.86 -1.19 7.56
CA TYR A 205 14.27 -0.56 6.36
C TYR A 205 13.78 -1.57 5.30
N LYS A 206 13.26 -2.73 5.74
CA LYS A 206 12.81 -3.83 4.86
C LYS A 206 11.97 -3.38 3.68
N GLU A 207 11.14 -2.35 3.82
CA GLU A 207 10.30 -1.82 2.74
C GLU A 207 11.09 -1.32 1.53
N TYR A 208 12.33 -0.83 1.68
CA TYR A 208 13.12 -0.40 0.54
C TYR A 208 13.59 -1.60 -0.28
N PHE A 209 14.04 -2.67 0.39
CA PHE A 209 14.45 -3.92 -0.25
C PHE A 209 13.25 -4.66 -0.86
N LEU A 210 12.17 -4.80 -0.07
CA LEU A 210 10.96 -5.50 -0.48
C LEU A 210 10.14 -4.76 -1.52
N ASN A 211 10.43 -3.49 -1.84
CA ASN A 211 9.79 -2.77 -2.95
C ASN A 211 10.71 -2.60 -4.16
N ALA A 212 12.03 -2.74 -3.99
CA ALA A 212 13.00 -2.58 -5.07
C ALA A 212 12.85 -3.66 -6.17
N ASP A 213 13.32 -3.34 -7.37
CA ASP A 213 13.55 -4.34 -8.42
C ASP A 213 14.80 -5.17 -8.06
N PRO A 214 14.69 -6.51 -7.90
CA PRO A 214 15.83 -7.37 -7.58
C PRO A 214 16.99 -7.29 -8.58
N SER A 215 16.73 -6.85 -9.82
CA SER A 215 17.78 -6.63 -10.82
C SER A 215 18.80 -5.57 -10.39
N ARG A 216 18.39 -4.65 -9.49
CA ARG A 216 19.22 -3.57 -8.94
C ARG A 216 20.12 -3.99 -7.79
N PHE A 217 19.96 -5.19 -7.25
CA PHE A 217 20.81 -5.69 -6.18
C PHE A 217 22.15 -6.15 -6.73
N GLY A 218 23.24 -5.74 -6.08
CA GLY A 218 24.55 -6.32 -6.27
C GLY A 218 24.62 -7.78 -5.79
N PRO A 219 25.74 -8.48 -6.06
CA PRO A 219 25.85 -9.93 -5.83
C PRO A 219 25.60 -10.34 -4.38
N GLY A 220 26.19 -9.61 -3.41
CA GLY A 220 26.08 -9.95 -1.99
C GLY A 220 24.66 -9.81 -1.45
N LEU A 221 23.97 -8.70 -1.77
CA LEU A 221 22.58 -8.51 -1.37
C LEU A 221 21.66 -9.52 -2.08
N ARG A 222 21.91 -9.83 -3.35
CA ARG A 222 21.11 -10.81 -4.12
C ARG A 222 21.21 -12.22 -3.52
N GLU A 223 22.40 -12.62 -3.07
CA GLU A 223 22.63 -13.90 -2.38
C GLU A 223 21.97 -13.91 -1.00
N ALA A 224 22.03 -12.81 -0.26
CA ALA A 224 21.52 -12.73 1.11
C ALA A 224 19.99 -12.55 1.21
N ILE A 225 19.35 -11.83 0.28
CA ILE A 225 17.97 -11.36 0.46
C ILE A 225 16.95 -12.50 0.47
N SER A 226 17.12 -13.52 -0.38
CA SER A 226 16.17 -14.64 -0.44
C SER A 226 16.18 -15.46 0.85
N PRO A 227 17.34 -15.91 1.39
CA PRO A 227 17.42 -16.52 2.71
C PRO A 227 16.83 -15.65 3.83
N ILE A 228 17.08 -14.34 3.84
CA ILE A 228 16.48 -13.45 4.86
C ILE A 228 14.95 -13.48 4.77
N ILE A 229 14.41 -13.45 3.55
CA ILE A 229 12.96 -13.53 3.35
C ILE A 229 12.42 -14.88 3.82
N THR A 230 12.98 -16.00 3.34
CA THR A 230 12.44 -17.34 3.61
C THR A 230 12.70 -17.81 5.03
N GLU A 231 13.86 -17.48 5.58
CA GLU A 231 14.32 -17.99 6.87
C GLU A 231 13.95 -17.09 8.05
N GLU A 232 13.67 -15.81 7.83
CA GLU A 232 13.42 -14.87 8.93
C GLU A 232 12.11 -14.09 8.76
N LEU A 233 11.90 -13.42 7.63
CA LEU A 233 10.73 -12.55 7.44
C LEU A 233 9.42 -13.35 7.28
N ILE A 234 9.43 -14.46 6.54
CA ILE A 234 8.25 -15.34 6.41
C ILE A 234 7.87 -15.94 7.78
N PRO A 235 8.78 -16.54 8.55
CA PRO A 235 8.50 -16.97 9.92
C PRO A 235 7.97 -15.85 10.82
N GLU A 236 8.61 -14.67 10.83
CA GLU A 236 8.12 -13.51 11.57
C GLU A 236 6.67 -13.19 11.18
N PHE A 237 6.38 -13.12 9.88
CA PHE A 237 5.06 -12.80 9.37
C PHE A 237 4.03 -13.84 9.78
N VAL A 238 4.34 -15.13 9.63
CA VAL A 238 3.45 -16.24 10.00
C VAL A 238 3.14 -16.22 11.50
N GLY A 239 4.15 -16.05 12.36
CA GLY A 239 3.94 -15.98 13.80
C GLY A 239 3.09 -14.77 14.23
N ARG A 240 3.36 -13.58 13.66
CA ARG A 240 2.59 -12.36 13.95
C ARG A 240 1.15 -12.40 13.44
N ASN A 241 0.86 -13.17 12.39
CA ASN A 241 -0.45 -13.22 11.73
C ASN A 241 -1.18 -14.55 11.88
N ARG A 242 -0.71 -15.45 12.76
CA ARG A 242 -1.17 -16.84 12.91
C ARG A 242 -2.69 -17.01 12.85
N GLU A 243 -3.40 -16.37 13.78
CA GLU A 243 -4.86 -16.49 13.90
C GLU A 243 -5.56 -16.08 12.60
N ARG A 244 -5.14 -14.94 12.04
CA ARG A 244 -5.73 -14.39 10.82
C ARG A 244 -5.47 -15.28 9.60
N LEU A 245 -4.26 -15.85 9.50
CA LEU A 245 -3.89 -16.81 8.45
C LEU A 245 -4.74 -18.07 8.55
N GLN A 246 -4.93 -18.62 9.75
CA GLN A 246 -5.77 -19.81 9.97
C GLN A 246 -7.23 -19.56 9.58
N GLN A 247 -7.84 -18.47 10.03
CA GLN A 247 -9.22 -18.11 9.67
C GLN A 247 -9.42 -17.97 8.15
N LEU A 248 -8.46 -17.34 7.46
CA LEU A 248 -8.50 -17.17 6.00
C LEU A 248 -8.28 -18.50 5.27
N ALA A 249 -7.36 -19.35 5.75
CA ALA A 249 -7.08 -20.67 5.18
C ALA A 249 -8.25 -21.65 5.38
N ALA A 250 -8.97 -21.52 6.50
CA ALA A 250 -10.16 -22.31 6.83
C ALA A 250 -11.45 -21.79 6.16
N SER A 251 -11.37 -20.72 5.34
CA SER A 251 -12.54 -20.11 4.70
C SER A 251 -13.61 -19.65 5.70
N GLU A 252 -13.21 -19.12 6.85
CA GLU A 252 -14.12 -18.64 7.91
C GLU A 252 -14.46 -17.15 7.80
N VAL A 253 -13.81 -16.46 6.85
CA VAL A 253 -13.82 -15.00 6.75
C VAL A 253 -14.57 -14.58 5.50
N GLN A 254 -15.54 -13.68 5.67
CA GLN A 254 -16.16 -12.99 4.55
C GLN A 254 -15.64 -11.54 4.42
N SER A 255 -15.52 -11.04 3.19
CA SER A 255 -15.10 -9.68 2.90
C SER A 255 -15.64 -9.23 1.54
N GLY A 256 -16.18 -8.01 1.47
CA GLY A 256 -16.48 -7.32 0.20
C GLY A 256 -15.23 -6.99 -0.63
N TYR A 257 -14.05 -7.11 -0.01
CA TYR A 257 -12.74 -6.92 -0.61
C TYR A 257 -11.85 -8.15 -0.38
N PRO A 258 -12.07 -9.27 -1.11
CA PRO A 258 -11.34 -10.52 -0.87
C PRO A 258 -9.93 -10.46 -1.47
N GLY A 259 -8.94 -10.09 -0.66
CA GLY A 259 -7.53 -10.00 -1.05
C GLY A 259 -6.96 -8.58 -1.01
N GLY A 260 -5.78 -8.42 -1.62
CA GLY A 260 -5.01 -7.17 -1.63
C GLY A 260 -4.30 -6.90 -0.31
N SER A 261 -3.94 -5.64 -0.07
CA SER A 261 -3.10 -5.23 1.07
C SER A 261 -3.73 -5.43 2.46
N ARG A 262 -5.00 -5.86 2.54
CA ARG A 262 -5.74 -6.13 3.79
C ARG A 262 -5.85 -7.62 4.10
N ASP A 263 -5.32 -8.46 3.24
CA ASP A 263 -5.36 -9.91 3.37
C ASP A 263 -3.97 -10.42 3.79
N SER A 264 -3.88 -11.03 4.96
CA SER A 264 -2.62 -11.56 5.48
C SER A 264 -2.05 -12.69 4.63
N ILE A 265 -2.87 -13.50 3.95
CA ILE A 265 -2.37 -14.50 3.02
C ILE A 265 -1.76 -13.81 1.79
N ASP A 266 -2.40 -12.77 1.23
CA ASP A 266 -1.79 -12.02 0.11
C ASP A 266 -0.50 -11.30 0.54
N GLY A 267 -0.42 -10.83 1.79
CA GLY A 267 0.81 -10.30 2.37
C GLY A 267 1.92 -11.36 2.49
N LEU A 268 1.56 -12.59 2.88
CA LEU A 268 2.50 -13.72 2.93
C LEU A 268 2.94 -14.16 1.53
N VAL A 269 2.01 -14.23 0.57
CA VAL A 269 2.31 -14.50 -0.84
C VAL A 269 3.24 -13.45 -1.41
N ALA A 270 3.06 -12.17 -1.07
CA ALA A 270 3.99 -11.13 -1.49
C ALA A 270 5.44 -11.40 -1.03
N LEU A 271 5.65 -11.96 0.17
CA LEU A 271 6.99 -12.38 0.62
C LEU A 271 7.53 -13.55 -0.21
N TYR A 272 6.71 -14.57 -0.47
CA TYR A 272 7.10 -15.69 -1.34
C TYR A 272 7.46 -15.22 -2.76
N ASN A 273 6.66 -14.32 -3.36
CA ASN A 273 6.95 -13.73 -4.67
C ASN A 273 8.31 -13.01 -4.66
N ARG A 274 8.65 -12.32 -3.56
CA ARG A 274 9.96 -11.65 -3.40
C ARG A 274 11.12 -12.63 -3.21
N ALA A 275 10.85 -13.84 -2.72
CA ALA A 275 11.80 -14.95 -2.71
C ALA A 275 11.84 -15.74 -4.04
N GLY A 276 11.03 -15.36 -5.04
CA GLY A 276 10.98 -16.00 -6.36
C GLY A 276 9.98 -17.17 -6.47
N ALA A 277 9.07 -17.32 -5.50
CA ALA A 277 8.02 -18.34 -5.49
C ALA A 277 6.65 -17.70 -5.77
N ASP A 278 6.23 -17.70 -7.03
CA ASP A 278 4.98 -17.07 -7.51
C ASP A 278 3.79 -18.04 -7.61
N GLU A 279 3.97 -19.31 -7.26
CA GLU A 279 2.94 -20.34 -7.40
C GLU A 279 1.74 -20.19 -6.44
N TYR A 280 1.81 -19.21 -5.53
CA TYR A 280 0.75 -18.88 -4.57
C TYR A 280 -0.07 -17.65 -5.00
N ASP A 281 0.17 -17.12 -6.20
CA ASP A 281 -0.65 -16.04 -6.73
C ASP A 281 -2.10 -16.50 -7.02
N TRP A 282 -2.99 -15.52 -7.13
CA TRP A 282 -4.37 -15.78 -7.55
C TRP A 282 -4.40 -16.15 -9.03
N HIS A 283 -5.09 -17.24 -9.35
CA HIS A 283 -5.28 -17.71 -10.72
C HIS A 283 -6.76 -17.81 -11.08
N MET A 284 -7.08 -17.60 -12.36
CA MET A 284 -8.44 -17.74 -12.88
C MET A 284 -8.91 -19.20 -12.74
N PHE A 285 -9.98 -19.41 -11.97
CA PHE A 285 -10.59 -20.72 -11.76
C PHE A 285 -11.84 -20.91 -12.64
N MET A 286 -12.71 -19.90 -12.68
CA MET A 286 -13.87 -19.87 -13.58
C MET A 286 -13.98 -18.50 -14.24
N ASP A 287 -13.78 -18.46 -15.56
CA ASP A 287 -13.93 -17.23 -16.34
C ASP A 287 -15.39 -16.97 -16.70
N LEU A 288 -16.10 -16.30 -15.81
CA LEU A 288 -17.49 -15.89 -16.02
C LEU A 288 -17.59 -14.52 -16.70
N ARG A 289 -16.48 -13.95 -17.18
CA ARG A 289 -16.49 -12.59 -17.76
C ARG A 289 -17.23 -12.57 -19.08
N ASN A 290 -17.19 -13.67 -19.83
CA ASN A 290 -17.83 -13.86 -21.13
C ASN A 290 -18.89 -14.99 -21.08
N ALA A 291 -19.46 -15.28 -19.92
CA ALA A 291 -20.46 -16.33 -19.79
C ALA A 291 -21.83 -15.89 -20.31
N ASP A 292 -22.67 -16.87 -20.65
CA ASP A 292 -24.08 -16.66 -20.98
C ASP A 292 -24.92 -16.62 -19.71
N TRP A 293 -25.85 -15.66 -19.66
CA TRP A 293 -26.73 -15.41 -18.51
C TRP A 293 -28.18 -15.32 -18.96
N SER A 294 -29.09 -15.77 -18.09
CA SER A 294 -30.47 -15.31 -18.11
C SER A 294 -30.53 -13.97 -17.38
N TYR A 295 -31.15 -12.95 -17.96
CA TYR A 295 -31.26 -11.65 -17.31
C TYR A 295 -32.62 -11.00 -17.52
N HIS A 296 -32.96 -10.10 -16.60
CA HIS A 296 -34.11 -9.23 -16.68
C HIS A 296 -33.71 -7.83 -16.20
N SER A 297 -34.07 -6.80 -16.96
CA SER A 297 -33.79 -5.41 -16.60
C SER A 297 -35.08 -4.59 -16.62
N PHE A 298 -35.31 -3.84 -15.54
CA PHE A 298 -36.54 -3.08 -15.33
C PHE A 298 -36.26 -1.78 -14.55
N ASP A 299 -37.21 -0.84 -14.62
CA ASP A 299 -37.21 0.36 -13.79
C ASP A 299 -38.09 0.09 -12.56
N PRO A 300 -37.72 0.57 -11.35
CA PRO A 300 -38.58 0.49 -10.18
C PRO A 300 -39.95 1.12 -10.41
N ILE A 301 -40.94 0.73 -9.59
CA ILE A 301 -42.27 1.36 -9.60
C ILE A 301 -42.18 2.86 -9.33
N ALA A 302 -43.19 3.62 -9.74
CA ALA A 302 -43.15 5.08 -9.72
C ALA A 302 -42.81 5.67 -8.34
N GLU A 303 -43.33 5.07 -7.28
CA GLU A 303 -43.12 5.47 -5.88
C GLU A 303 -41.68 5.23 -5.40
N GLU A 304 -40.94 4.32 -6.04
CA GLU A 304 -39.56 3.97 -5.71
C GLU A 304 -38.53 4.61 -6.65
N GLN A 305 -38.98 5.32 -7.68
CA GLN A 305 -38.09 6.04 -8.60
C GLN A 305 -37.53 7.28 -7.93
N VAL A 306 -36.21 7.37 -7.95
CA VAL A 306 -35.48 8.49 -7.35
C VAL A 306 -34.84 9.34 -8.45
N PRO A 307 -34.93 10.68 -8.43
CA PRO A 307 -34.28 11.52 -9.44
C PRO A 307 -32.77 11.24 -9.54
N PHE A 308 -32.21 11.45 -10.73
CA PHE A 308 -30.84 11.03 -11.04
C PHE A 308 -29.79 11.70 -10.15
N ASP A 309 -30.05 12.91 -9.68
CA ASP A 309 -29.15 13.78 -8.93
C ASP A 309 -29.28 13.63 -7.40
N GLN A 310 -30.13 12.73 -6.89
CA GLN A 310 -30.35 12.61 -5.44
C GLN A 310 -29.48 11.57 -4.75
N LEU A 311 -29.06 10.53 -5.47
CA LEU A 311 -28.32 9.39 -4.91
C LEU A 311 -26.92 9.26 -5.52
N ILE A 312 -25.94 8.93 -4.67
CA ILE A 312 -24.58 8.57 -5.10
C ILE A 312 -24.54 7.12 -5.58
N ALA A 313 -25.06 6.20 -4.76
CA ALA A 313 -25.28 4.79 -5.10
C ALA A 313 -26.79 4.55 -5.14
N ARG A 314 -27.27 3.83 -6.15
CA ARG A 314 -28.70 3.59 -6.35
C ARG A 314 -29.18 2.28 -5.75
N TYR A 315 -28.26 1.43 -5.28
CA TYR A 315 -28.61 0.20 -4.57
C TYR A 315 -29.52 0.49 -3.37
N ARG A 316 -30.70 -0.12 -3.39
CA ARG A 316 -31.73 -0.02 -2.36
C ARG A 316 -32.70 -1.19 -2.48
N ASP A 317 -33.52 -1.38 -1.46
CA ASP A 317 -34.67 -2.27 -1.56
C ASP A 317 -35.69 -1.68 -2.54
N ILE A 318 -36.20 -2.55 -3.42
CA ILE A 318 -37.15 -2.21 -4.46
C ILE A 318 -38.13 -3.36 -4.62
N THR A 319 -39.35 -3.04 -5.04
CA THR A 319 -40.38 -4.03 -5.37
C THR A 319 -39.98 -4.76 -6.65
N LEU A 320 -39.84 -6.09 -6.55
CA LEU A 320 -39.57 -6.95 -7.70
C LEU A 320 -40.84 -7.16 -8.54
N PRO A 321 -40.72 -7.35 -9.87
CA PRO A 321 -41.86 -7.70 -10.71
C PRO A 321 -42.62 -8.94 -10.17
N PRO A 322 -43.94 -9.03 -10.38
CA PRO A 322 -44.72 -10.20 -9.98
C PRO A 322 -44.11 -11.50 -10.51
N GLY A 323 -44.00 -12.53 -9.66
CA GLY A 323 -43.42 -13.82 -10.04
C GLY A 323 -41.89 -13.87 -10.04
N MET A 324 -41.22 -12.79 -9.63
CA MET A 324 -39.75 -12.72 -9.52
C MET A 324 -39.26 -12.62 -8.08
N GLN A 325 -40.07 -12.94 -7.06
CA GLN A 325 -39.66 -12.83 -5.66
C GLN A 325 -38.51 -13.80 -5.33
N ASP A 326 -38.56 -15.02 -5.87
CA ASP A 326 -37.61 -16.10 -5.61
C ASP A 326 -36.61 -16.32 -6.77
N TRP A 327 -36.42 -15.32 -7.62
CA TRP A 327 -35.61 -15.39 -8.86
C TRP A 327 -34.16 -15.88 -8.67
N PHE A 328 -33.63 -15.74 -7.46
CA PHE A 328 -32.25 -16.11 -7.09
C PHE A 328 -32.12 -17.57 -6.64
N HIS A 329 -33.22 -18.30 -6.45
CA HIS A 329 -33.21 -19.72 -6.14
C HIS A 329 -32.72 -20.58 -7.32
N SER A 330 -32.08 -21.72 -6.99
CA SER A 330 -31.46 -22.60 -7.99
C SER A 330 -32.47 -23.32 -8.89
N ASP A 331 -33.67 -23.59 -8.36
CA ASP A 331 -34.80 -24.27 -9.00
C ASP A 331 -35.82 -23.28 -9.60
N TYR A 332 -35.55 -21.97 -9.54
CA TYR A 332 -36.41 -20.99 -10.17
C TYR A 332 -36.50 -21.26 -11.68
N GLU A 333 -37.73 -21.48 -12.16
CA GLU A 333 -38.07 -21.54 -13.57
C GLU A 333 -39.02 -20.39 -13.87
N SER A 334 -38.80 -19.72 -15.00
CA SER A 334 -39.62 -18.59 -15.41
C SER A 334 -40.28 -18.90 -16.73
N ASP A 335 -41.61 -18.98 -16.73
CA ASP A 335 -42.43 -18.96 -17.94
C ASP A 335 -42.60 -17.54 -18.51
N ASP A 336 -42.06 -16.53 -17.82
CA ASP A 336 -42.13 -15.14 -18.23
C ASP A 336 -41.16 -14.84 -19.40
N THR A 337 -41.76 -14.43 -20.52
CA THR A 337 -41.06 -13.92 -21.72
C THR A 337 -40.18 -12.69 -21.46
N ALA A 338 -40.30 -12.04 -20.30
CA ALA A 338 -39.48 -10.91 -19.89
C ALA A 338 -38.02 -11.26 -19.60
N TRP A 339 -37.69 -12.54 -19.38
CA TRP A 339 -36.30 -13.00 -19.25
C TRP A 339 -35.64 -13.18 -20.60
N LYS A 340 -34.48 -12.54 -20.79
CA LYS A 340 -33.67 -12.61 -22.01
C LYS A 340 -32.40 -13.42 -21.77
N LYS A 341 -31.74 -13.83 -22.85
CA LYS A 341 -30.38 -14.36 -22.82
C LYS A 341 -29.38 -13.28 -23.23
N GLY A 342 -28.26 -13.20 -22.52
CA GLY A 342 -27.22 -12.20 -22.77
C GLY A 342 -25.86 -12.67 -22.29
N LYS A 343 -24.82 -12.24 -22.98
CA LYS A 343 -23.43 -12.56 -22.63
C LYS A 343 -22.85 -11.46 -21.75
N SER A 344 -22.22 -11.80 -20.64
CA SER A 344 -21.48 -10.82 -19.83
C SER A 344 -20.23 -10.34 -20.58
N PRO A 345 -19.63 -9.19 -20.22
CA PRO A 345 -20.11 -8.17 -19.31
C PRO A 345 -21.36 -7.47 -19.81
N PHE A 346 -22.24 -7.15 -18.86
CA PHE A 346 -23.38 -6.27 -19.07
C PHE A 346 -22.96 -4.85 -18.78
N GLY A 347 -23.44 -3.88 -19.55
CA GLY A 347 -23.12 -2.49 -19.27
C GLY A 347 -23.81 -1.49 -20.18
N GLN A 348 -23.71 -0.23 -19.78
CA GLN A 348 -24.32 0.90 -20.45
C GLN A 348 -23.47 2.15 -20.21
N TYR A 349 -23.43 3.02 -21.19
CA TYR A 349 -22.93 4.38 -21.05
C TYR A 349 -23.75 5.28 -21.96
N LEU A 350 -24.35 6.35 -21.40
CA LEU A 350 -25.21 7.28 -22.15
C LEU A 350 -26.38 6.58 -22.87
N GLY A 351 -26.96 5.55 -22.26
CA GLY A 351 -28.11 4.82 -22.82
C GLY A 351 -27.76 3.83 -23.94
N ILE A 352 -26.48 3.64 -24.26
CA ILE A 352 -26.02 2.76 -25.34
C ILE A 352 -24.98 1.76 -24.87
N LEU A 353 -24.72 0.75 -25.71
CA LEU A 353 -23.69 -0.25 -25.49
C LEU A 353 -22.31 0.41 -25.60
N PRO A 354 -21.47 0.39 -24.55
CA PRO A 354 -20.18 1.07 -24.60
C PRO A 354 -19.21 0.43 -25.60
N THR A 355 -18.53 1.26 -26.40
CA THR A 355 -17.50 0.83 -27.37
C THR A 355 -16.07 0.88 -26.80
N LYS A 356 -15.90 1.47 -25.61
CA LYS A 356 -14.62 1.65 -24.90
C LYS A 356 -14.80 1.36 -23.40
N PRO A 357 -13.71 1.18 -22.64
CA PRO A 357 -13.80 1.12 -21.18
C PRO A 357 -14.56 2.33 -20.61
N ILE A 358 -15.43 2.06 -19.64
CA ILE A 358 -16.27 3.07 -18.98
C ILE A 358 -15.85 3.27 -17.53
N HIS A 359 -16.53 4.18 -16.82
CA HIS A 359 -16.12 4.66 -15.51
C HIS A 359 -14.71 5.28 -15.60
N LYS A 360 -13.84 5.00 -14.61
CA LYS A 360 -12.45 5.46 -14.56
C LYS A 360 -11.45 4.42 -15.09
N CYS A 361 -11.93 3.39 -15.78
CA CYS A 361 -11.08 2.31 -16.27
C CYS A 361 -10.37 2.74 -17.57
N GLY A 362 -9.06 2.49 -17.65
CA GLY A 362 -8.29 2.67 -18.89
C GLY A 362 -8.25 1.39 -19.74
N PRO A 363 -7.75 1.46 -21.00
CA PRO A 363 -7.57 0.28 -21.87
C PRO A 363 -6.71 -0.83 -21.26
N GLY A 364 -5.76 -0.49 -20.38
CA GLY A 364 -4.89 -1.46 -19.69
C GLY A 364 -5.54 -2.24 -18.54
N CYS A 365 -6.81 -1.99 -18.21
CA CYS A 365 -7.51 -2.72 -17.14
C CYS A 365 -8.01 -4.10 -17.60
N THR A 366 -7.12 -4.92 -18.15
CA THR A 366 -7.41 -6.25 -18.73
C THR A 366 -6.97 -7.42 -17.84
N GLY A 367 -6.49 -7.14 -16.62
CA GLY A 367 -6.07 -8.13 -15.62
C GLY A 367 -4.57 -8.18 -15.36
N PRO A 368 -4.12 -9.01 -14.40
CA PRO A 368 -4.96 -9.79 -13.48
C PRO A 368 -5.57 -8.95 -12.34
N GLY A 369 -5.05 -7.74 -12.06
CA GLY A 369 -5.53 -6.92 -10.94
C GLY A 369 -6.99 -6.45 -11.06
N CYS A 370 -7.37 -5.93 -12.23
CA CYS A 370 -8.71 -5.39 -12.50
C CYS A 370 -9.10 -5.68 -13.96
N PHE A 371 -10.30 -6.21 -14.19
CA PHE A 371 -10.87 -6.49 -15.52
C PHE A 371 -11.87 -5.42 -15.98
N GLY A 372 -11.65 -4.18 -15.53
CA GLY A 372 -12.49 -3.03 -15.83
C GLY A 372 -12.60 -2.70 -17.32
N ALA A 373 -11.64 -3.12 -18.15
CA ALA A 373 -11.61 -2.89 -19.60
C ALA A 373 -12.21 -4.01 -20.45
N THR A 374 -12.65 -5.14 -19.87
CA THR A 374 -13.31 -6.21 -20.64
C THR A 374 -14.46 -5.63 -21.48
N LYS A 375 -14.47 -5.92 -22.78
CA LYS A 375 -15.48 -5.46 -23.73
C LYS A 375 -16.88 -5.81 -23.23
N VAL A 376 -17.80 -4.84 -23.26
CA VAL A 376 -19.21 -5.06 -22.90
C VAL A 376 -19.91 -5.75 -24.06
N ASN A 377 -20.65 -6.82 -23.76
CA ASN A 377 -21.29 -7.67 -24.77
C ASN A 377 -22.82 -7.49 -24.79
N THR A 378 -23.43 -7.18 -23.64
CA THR A 378 -24.88 -7.00 -23.53
C THR A 378 -25.22 -5.63 -22.96
N LEU A 379 -26.19 -4.95 -23.57
CA LEU A 379 -26.69 -3.67 -23.08
C LEU A 379 -27.45 -3.90 -21.78
N TRP A 380 -27.14 -3.13 -20.75
CA TRP A 380 -27.95 -3.03 -19.55
C TRP A 380 -28.97 -1.90 -19.73
N GLU A 381 -30.22 -2.25 -20.01
CA GLU A 381 -31.20 -1.30 -20.56
C GLU A 381 -31.88 -0.40 -19.53
N LYS A 382 -32.19 -0.91 -18.33
CA LYS A 382 -32.99 -0.21 -17.32
C LYS A 382 -32.27 -0.10 -15.99
N GLU A 383 -32.80 0.65 -15.02
CA GLU A 383 -32.10 0.94 -13.78
C GLU A 383 -31.63 -0.31 -13.02
N VAL A 384 -32.48 -1.32 -12.89
CA VAL A 384 -32.18 -2.56 -12.16
C VAL A 384 -31.81 -3.66 -13.14
N LEU A 385 -30.85 -4.50 -12.77
CA LEU A 385 -30.47 -5.70 -13.50
C LEU A 385 -30.47 -6.90 -12.56
N LEU A 386 -31.24 -7.92 -12.94
CA LEU A 386 -31.19 -9.27 -12.38
C LEU A 386 -30.48 -10.18 -13.39
N MET A 387 -29.51 -10.95 -12.93
CA MET A 387 -28.78 -11.94 -13.73
C MET A 387 -28.73 -13.25 -12.99
N ARG A 388 -28.96 -14.37 -13.68
CA ARG A 388 -28.75 -15.72 -13.14
C ARG A 388 -28.19 -16.68 -14.18
N GLY A 389 -27.40 -17.64 -13.73
CA GLY A 389 -26.84 -18.68 -14.59
C GLY A 389 -26.44 -19.91 -13.80
N HIS A 390 -26.48 -21.06 -14.47
CA HIS A 390 -25.98 -22.34 -13.96
C HIS A 390 -24.67 -22.66 -14.66
N PHE A 391 -23.64 -22.91 -13.87
CA PHE A 391 -22.28 -23.09 -14.36
C PHE A 391 -21.71 -24.42 -13.89
N ARG A 392 -20.97 -25.10 -14.77
CA ARG A 392 -20.16 -26.26 -14.37
C ARG A 392 -18.96 -25.76 -13.59
N VAL A 393 -18.67 -26.43 -12.48
CA VAL A 393 -17.57 -26.09 -11.59
C VAL A 393 -16.43 -27.07 -11.85
N PRO A 394 -15.20 -26.60 -12.15
CA PRO A 394 -14.03 -27.47 -12.21
C PRO A 394 -13.78 -28.16 -10.85
N PRO A 395 -13.05 -29.29 -10.81
CA PRO A 395 -12.70 -29.92 -9.54
C PRO A 395 -11.98 -28.96 -8.60
N MET A 396 -12.51 -28.81 -7.38
CA MET A 396 -11.90 -28.01 -6.33
C MET A 396 -10.62 -28.70 -5.82
N LYS A 397 -9.59 -27.93 -5.52
CA LYS A 397 -8.27 -28.41 -5.13
C LYS A 397 -8.09 -28.34 -3.61
N ALA A 398 -7.49 -29.39 -3.04
CA ALA A 398 -7.07 -29.37 -1.64
C ALA A 398 -5.98 -28.30 -1.42
N GLY A 399 -5.96 -27.70 -0.23
CA GLY A 399 -4.97 -26.66 0.12
C GLY A 399 -5.12 -25.37 -0.71
N HIS A 400 -6.30 -25.12 -1.28
CA HIS A 400 -6.60 -23.88 -2.01
C HIS A 400 -7.75 -23.14 -1.35
N ARG A 401 -7.75 -21.82 -1.51
CA ARG A 401 -8.89 -20.95 -1.19
C ARG A 401 -9.42 -20.29 -2.46
N TYR A 402 -10.66 -19.83 -2.40
CA TYR A 402 -11.39 -19.35 -3.58
C TYR A 402 -12.06 -18.01 -3.29
N ARG A 403 -12.16 -17.17 -4.32
CA ARG A 403 -12.90 -15.91 -4.25
C ARG A 403 -13.72 -15.65 -5.51
N LEU A 404 -14.90 -15.08 -5.34
CA LEU A 404 -15.67 -14.47 -6.41
C LEU A 404 -15.25 -13.02 -6.56
N ARG A 405 -15.08 -12.58 -7.81
CA ARG A 405 -14.64 -11.24 -8.16
C ARG A 405 -15.71 -10.50 -8.97
N ILE A 406 -15.94 -9.25 -8.59
CA ILE A 406 -16.85 -8.30 -9.25
C ILE A 406 -16.04 -7.38 -10.17
N ASN A 407 -16.38 -7.34 -11.45
CA ASN A 407 -15.65 -6.59 -12.48
C ASN A 407 -16.38 -5.30 -12.92
N ASP A 408 -16.87 -4.51 -11.96
CA ASP A 408 -17.48 -3.19 -12.20
C ASP A 408 -16.47 -2.02 -12.04
N GLY A 409 -15.20 -2.37 -11.78
CA GLY A 409 -14.05 -1.48 -11.63
C GLY A 409 -13.59 -1.31 -10.18
N ASN A 410 -12.26 -1.37 -9.96
CA ASN A 410 -11.66 -1.22 -8.62
C ASN A 410 -11.35 0.24 -8.25
N HIS A 411 -11.66 1.22 -9.10
CA HIS A 411 -11.36 2.62 -8.80
C HIS A 411 -12.29 3.19 -7.73
N VAL A 412 -11.83 4.23 -7.04
CA VAL A 412 -12.66 5.00 -6.10
C VAL A 412 -13.83 5.61 -6.86
N GLY A 413 -15.04 5.36 -6.38
CA GLY A 413 -16.29 5.78 -7.01
C GLY A 413 -16.80 4.83 -8.10
N SER A 414 -16.19 3.67 -8.34
CA SER A 414 -16.72 2.66 -9.27
C SER A 414 -17.78 1.74 -8.63
N GLY A 415 -18.73 1.27 -9.44
CA GLY A 415 -19.78 0.31 -9.06
C GLY A 415 -21.09 0.94 -8.57
N GLY A 416 -22.21 0.22 -8.65
CA GLY A 416 -23.55 0.71 -8.28
C GLY A 416 -24.10 0.16 -6.96
N GLY A 417 -23.36 -0.74 -6.31
CA GLY A 417 -23.84 -1.68 -5.30
C GLY A 417 -24.39 -2.97 -5.94
N HIS A 418 -24.40 -4.06 -5.19
CA HIS A 418 -24.86 -5.37 -5.66
C HIS A 418 -25.19 -6.30 -4.51
N ILE A 419 -25.95 -7.36 -4.82
CA ILE A 419 -26.01 -8.58 -4.01
C ILE A 419 -25.78 -9.77 -4.93
N VAL A 420 -24.98 -10.73 -4.46
CA VAL A 420 -24.70 -11.99 -5.14
C VAL A 420 -25.25 -13.14 -4.31
N TYR A 421 -25.87 -14.10 -4.98
CA TYR A 421 -26.36 -15.34 -4.40
C TYR A 421 -25.66 -16.54 -5.03
N VAL A 422 -25.47 -17.59 -4.24
CA VAL A 422 -24.99 -18.91 -4.66
C VAL A 422 -26.00 -19.95 -4.20
N ASN A 423 -26.60 -20.68 -5.15
CA ASN A 423 -27.66 -21.67 -4.89
C ASN A 423 -28.77 -21.13 -3.96
N GLY A 424 -29.23 -19.91 -4.20
CA GLY A 424 -30.26 -19.25 -3.39
C GLY A 424 -29.76 -18.57 -2.12
N GLN A 425 -28.53 -18.84 -1.65
CA GLN A 425 -28.00 -18.26 -0.42
C GLN A 425 -27.22 -16.95 -0.69
N PRO A 426 -27.40 -15.89 0.11
CA PRO A 426 -26.63 -14.65 -0.04
C PRO A 426 -25.12 -14.87 0.20
N LEU A 427 -24.30 -14.57 -0.80
CA LEU A 427 -22.84 -14.65 -0.68
C LEU A 427 -22.25 -13.34 -0.14
N ILE A 428 -22.59 -12.22 -0.79
CA ILE A 428 -22.11 -10.89 -0.41
C ILE A 428 -23.08 -9.81 -0.88
N GLU A 429 -23.23 -8.79 -0.06
CA GLU A 429 -23.96 -7.56 -0.38
C GLU A 429 -23.04 -6.34 -0.25
N ALA A 430 -23.06 -5.48 -1.26
CA ALA A 430 -22.42 -4.17 -1.23
C ALA A 430 -23.49 -3.11 -1.51
N LYS A 431 -23.83 -2.31 -0.49
CA LYS A 431 -24.84 -1.25 -0.61
C LYS A 431 -24.32 0.04 -1.25
N THR A 432 -23.00 0.20 -1.34
CA THR A 432 -22.36 1.42 -1.83
C THR A 432 -21.31 1.15 -2.90
N CYS A 433 -20.94 2.22 -3.61
CA CYS A 433 -19.77 2.20 -4.50
C CYS A 433 -18.45 2.23 -3.71
N ASN A 434 -17.32 2.08 -4.40
CA ASN A 434 -16.00 2.14 -3.79
C ASN A 434 -15.70 3.49 -3.13
N GLY A 435 -15.41 3.47 -1.83
CA GLY A 435 -15.08 4.65 -1.05
C GLY A 435 -13.61 5.08 -1.13
N ARG A 436 -13.24 6.09 -0.34
CA ARG A 436 -11.83 6.49 -0.18
C ARG A 436 -11.03 5.34 0.42
N GLY A 437 -9.82 5.09 -0.10
CA GLY A 437 -8.93 4.04 0.39
C GLY A 437 -9.28 2.61 -0.03
N SER A 438 -10.31 2.42 -0.88
CA SER A 438 -10.63 1.12 -1.50
C SER A 438 -10.16 1.02 -2.95
N GLY A 439 -9.50 2.06 -3.47
CA GLY A 439 -8.98 2.08 -4.83
C GLY A 439 -7.93 0.98 -5.02
N GLY A 440 -8.11 0.15 -6.05
CA GLY A 440 -7.19 -0.95 -6.36
C GLY A 440 -7.46 -2.25 -5.59
N LEU A 441 -8.29 -2.23 -4.53
CA LEU A 441 -8.67 -3.46 -3.82
C LEU A 441 -9.58 -4.34 -4.70
N PRO A 442 -9.40 -5.67 -4.67
CA PRO A 442 -10.27 -6.59 -5.39
C PRO A 442 -11.67 -6.52 -4.80
N LYS A 443 -12.71 -6.34 -5.62
CA LYS A 443 -14.11 -6.39 -5.17
C LYS A 443 -14.68 -7.79 -5.30
N GLY A 444 -15.50 -8.22 -4.35
CA GLY A 444 -16.28 -9.46 -4.44
C GLY A 444 -16.48 -10.13 -3.10
N ALA A 445 -16.29 -11.45 -3.03
CA ALA A 445 -16.44 -12.23 -1.81
C ALA A 445 -15.41 -13.37 -1.74
N TYR A 446 -15.01 -13.78 -0.54
CA TYR A 446 -14.43 -15.11 -0.38
C TYR A 446 -15.55 -16.15 -0.46
N LEU A 447 -15.21 -17.34 -0.95
CA LEU A 447 -16.09 -18.50 -0.79
C LEU A 447 -15.80 -19.11 0.59
N THR A 448 -16.70 -18.84 1.55
CA THR A 448 -16.61 -19.42 2.89
C THR A 448 -16.89 -20.92 2.87
N GLN A 449 -16.59 -21.63 3.96
CA GLN A 449 -16.80 -23.08 4.03
C GLN A 449 -18.24 -23.51 3.65
N GLU A 450 -19.24 -22.76 4.10
CA GLU A 450 -20.65 -22.97 3.74
C GLU A 450 -20.88 -22.85 2.22
N HIS A 451 -20.33 -21.81 1.59
CA HIS A 451 -20.48 -21.60 0.16
C HIS A 451 -19.67 -22.60 -0.67
N LEU A 452 -18.50 -23.03 -0.20
CA LEU A 452 -17.66 -24.01 -0.90
C LEU A 452 -18.39 -25.34 -1.14
N GLU A 453 -19.27 -25.75 -0.23
CA GLU A 453 -20.07 -26.97 -0.40
C GLU A 453 -20.97 -26.90 -1.64
N ALA A 454 -21.55 -25.73 -1.93
CA ALA A 454 -22.35 -25.53 -3.14
C ALA A 454 -21.54 -25.80 -4.43
N PHE A 455 -20.26 -25.42 -4.44
CA PHE A 455 -19.36 -25.61 -5.58
C PHE A 455 -18.86 -27.06 -5.71
N ARG A 456 -18.81 -27.85 -4.62
CA ARG A 456 -18.36 -29.26 -4.65
C ARG A 456 -19.30 -30.19 -5.42
N SER A 457 -20.56 -29.80 -5.60
CA SER A 457 -21.55 -30.58 -6.35
C SER A 457 -21.26 -30.68 -7.86
N GLY A 458 -20.31 -29.91 -8.38
CA GLY A 458 -19.93 -29.89 -9.80
C GLY A 458 -20.77 -28.94 -10.67
N SER A 459 -21.84 -28.37 -10.13
CA SER A 459 -22.62 -27.30 -10.77
C SER A 459 -23.10 -26.28 -9.75
N VAL A 460 -23.17 -25.02 -10.14
CA VAL A 460 -23.59 -23.94 -9.24
C VAL A 460 -24.51 -22.97 -9.95
N CYS A 461 -25.58 -22.56 -9.27
CA CYS A 461 -26.40 -21.42 -9.69
C CYS A 461 -25.83 -20.16 -9.03
N ILE A 462 -25.51 -19.16 -9.84
CA ILE A 462 -25.10 -17.83 -9.36
C ILE A 462 -26.15 -16.85 -9.83
N ALA A 463 -26.60 -15.99 -8.91
CA ALA A 463 -27.54 -14.92 -9.18
C ALA A 463 -26.99 -13.57 -8.68
N LEU A 464 -27.29 -12.48 -9.39
CA LEU A 464 -26.80 -11.13 -9.07
C LEU A 464 -27.88 -10.07 -9.33
N LYS A 465 -28.07 -9.17 -8.37
CA LYS A 465 -28.87 -7.94 -8.52
C LYS A 465 -27.96 -6.72 -8.40
N THR A 466 -28.09 -5.77 -9.32
CA THR A 466 -27.31 -4.52 -9.32
C THR A 466 -28.09 -3.35 -9.92
N PHE A 467 -27.55 -2.13 -9.79
CA PHE A 467 -28.20 -0.88 -10.20
C PHE A 467 -27.27 -0.02 -11.07
N LEU A 468 -27.83 0.59 -12.12
CA LEU A 468 -27.17 1.65 -12.88
C LEU A 468 -26.93 2.86 -11.98
N ARG A 469 -26.03 3.74 -12.39
CA ARG A 469 -25.75 5.00 -11.71
C ARG A 469 -25.57 6.13 -12.71
N TYR A 470 -25.48 7.37 -12.20
CA TYR A 470 -25.41 8.58 -13.04
C TYR A 470 -24.13 9.41 -12.84
N ASN A 471 -23.10 8.89 -12.16
CA ASN A 471 -21.79 9.53 -12.01
C ASN A 471 -20.69 8.49 -11.73
N ASP A 472 -19.45 8.92 -11.49
CA ASP A 472 -18.30 8.07 -11.11
C ASP A 472 -17.64 8.51 -9.77
N LYS A 473 -18.39 9.25 -8.95
CA LYS A 473 -17.95 9.83 -7.68
C LYS A 473 -18.46 9.02 -6.49
N TYR A 474 -17.73 9.03 -5.38
CA TYR A 474 -18.10 8.28 -4.17
C TYR A 474 -18.75 9.14 -3.08
N LYS A 475 -18.60 10.46 -3.13
CA LYS A 475 -19.07 11.41 -2.10
C LYS A 475 -19.87 12.59 -2.65
N VAL A 476 -20.04 12.68 -3.96
CA VAL A 476 -20.71 13.81 -4.63
C VAL A 476 -21.87 13.24 -5.43
N LYS A 477 -23.03 13.88 -5.33
CA LYS A 477 -24.22 13.55 -6.13
C LYS A 477 -23.97 13.81 -7.62
N PRO A 478 -24.68 13.13 -8.54
CA PRO A 478 -24.57 13.39 -9.98
C PRO A 478 -24.95 14.84 -10.32
N THR A 479 -24.21 15.45 -11.24
CA THR A 479 -24.52 16.78 -11.79
C THR A 479 -25.04 16.71 -13.23
N THR A 480 -24.94 15.54 -13.86
CA THR A 480 -25.43 15.26 -15.21
C THR A 480 -26.21 13.95 -15.21
N LYS A 481 -27.20 13.83 -16.11
CA LYS A 481 -28.03 12.63 -16.26
C LYS A 481 -27.38 11.64 -17.22
N GLU A 482 -26.21 11.12 -16.84
CA GLU A 482 -25.41 10.21 -17.67
C GLU A 482 -25.43 8.79 -17.09
N PRO A 483 -26.37 7.92 -17.50
CA PRO A 483 -26.44 6.57 -16.97
C PRO A 483 -25.20 5.79 -17.39
N GLN A 484 -24.57 5.14 -16.42
CA GLN A 484 -23.39 4.31 -16.61
C GLN A 484 -23.38 3.13 -15.63
N GLY A 485 -22.88 2.00 -16.10
CA GLY A 485 -22.73 0.80 -15.29
C GLY A 485 -22.07 -0.31 -16.09
N LYS A 486 -21.30 -1.16 -15.42
CA LYS A 486 -20.73 -2.38 -15.98
C LYS A 486 -20.72 -3.44 -14.90
N ILE A 487 -21.04 -4.68 -15.26
CA ILE A 487 -20.92 -5.82 -14.36
C ILE A 487 -20.51 -7.08 -15.13
N SER A 488 -19.55 -7.80 -14.58
CA SER A 488 -19.28 -9.20 -14.89
C SER A 488 -18.59 -9.84 -13.70
N LEU A 489 -18.55 -11.17 -13.68
CA LEU A 489 -18.00 -11.95 -12.59
C LEU A 489 -16.82 -12.78 -13.08
N HIS A 490 -16.00 -13.24 -12.16
CA HIS A 490 -15.16 -14.42 -12.33
C HIS A 490 -14.83 -15.01 -10.96
N ILE A 491 -14.28 -16.22 -10.95
CA ILE A 491 -13.82 -16.87 -9.73
C ILE A 491 -12.33 -17.13 -9.88
N GLU A 492 -11.59 -16.85 -8.82
CA GLU A 492 -10.16 -17.11 -8.72
C GLU A 492 -9.90 -18.14 -7.62
N GLU A 493 -8.85 -18.93 -7.81
CA GLU A 493 -8.29 -19.83 -6.81
C GLU A 493 -6.89 -19.37 -6.41
N GLN A 494 -6.49 -19.71 -5.19
CA GLN A 494 -5.16 -19.46 -4.70
C GLN A 494 -4.68 -20.67 -3.91
N LYS A 495 -3.50 -21.18 -4.28
CA LYS A 495 -2.79 -22.18 -3.48
C LYS A 495 -2.36 -21.54 -2.17
N LEU A 496 -2.66 -22.18 -1.04
CA LEU A 496 -2.25 -21.67 0.27
C LEU A 496 -0.73 -21.79 0.41
N PRO A 497 -0.02 -20.71 0.76
CA PRO A 497 1.41 -20.78 1.05
C PRO A 497 1.68 -21.57 2.33
N PRO A 498 2.89 -22.12 2.52
CA PRO A 498 3.28 -22.73 3.78
C PRO A 498 3.09 -21.75 4.95
N MET A 499 2.41 -22.22 5.99
CA MET A 499 2.10 -21.45 7.21
C MET A 499 1.98 -22.37 8.44
N GLY A 500 2.68 -23.51 8.39
CA GLY A 500 2.64 -24.57 9.39
C GLY A 500 3.29 -24.21 10.72
N ASP A 501 3.24 -25.15 11.66
CA ASP A 501 3.75 -24.98 13.03
C ASP A 501 5.28 -24.86 13.06
N ASP A 502 5.96 -25.43 12.07
CA ASP A 502 7.40 -25.27 11.85
C ASP A 502 7.79 -23.79 11.69
N LEU A 503 7.04 -23.03 10.88
CA LEU A 503 7.27 -21.59 10.69
C LEU A 503 6.94 -20.79 11.94
N VAL A 504 5.99 -21.24 12.77
CA VAL A 504 5.67 -20.60 14.05
C VAL A 504 6.78 -20.83 15.07
N GLN A 505 7.28 -22.06 15.19
CA GLN A 505 8.41 -22.36 16.05
C GLN A 505 9.65 -21.56 15.64
N LYS A 506 9.87 -21.43 14.33
CA LYS A 506 10.93 -20.57 13.78
C LYS A 506 10.67 -19.09 14.04
N SER A 507 9.41 -18.64 14.00
CA SER A 507 9.05 -17.28 14.36
C SER A 507 9.51 -16.92 15.78
N ALA A 508 9.39 -17.85 16.73
CA ALA A 508 9.80 -17.62 18.11
C ALA A 508 11.30 -17.34 18.27
N THR A 509 12.15 -17.78 17.33
CA THR A 509 13.60 -17.50 17.37
C THR A 509 13.96 -16.11 16.84
N VAL A 510 13.10 -15.53 16.01
CA VAL A 510 13.35 -14.21 15.37
C VAL A 510 12.52 -13.08 15.98
N VAL A 511 11.34 -13.40 16.51
CA VAL A 511 10.46 -12.44 17.19
C VAL A 511 10.85 -12.34 18.67
N ALA A 512 11.13 -11.11 19.12
CA ALA A 512 11.40 -10.87 20.53
C ALA A 512 10.11 -11.04 21.36
N MET A 513 10.19 -11.90 22.37
CA MET A 513 9.11 -12.15 23.32
C MET A 513 9.13 -11.13 24.45
N LEU A 514 7.94 -10.80 24.95
CA LEU A 514 7.74 -9.88 26.06
C LEU A 514 8.04 -10.60 27.38
N SER A 515 8.67 -9.89 28.30
CA SER A 515 8.99 -10.38 29.63
C SER A 515 8.10 -9.75 30.70
N THR A 516 8.15 -10.30 31.92
CA THR A 516 7.56 -9.65 33.09
C THR A 516 8.14 -8.25 33.30
N ASP A 517 9.45 -8.06 33.09
CA ASP A 517 10.09 -6.74 33.21
C ASP A 517 9.57 -5.76 32.14
N TRP A 518 9.33 -6.25 30.92
CA TRP A 518 8.68 -5.47 29.87
C TRP A 518 7.28 -5.02 30.30
N GLN A 519 6.49 -5.92 30.90
CA GLN A 519 5.15 -5.61 31.37
C GLN A 519 5.15 -4.59 32.52
N LEU A 520 6.10 -4.71 33.46
CA LEU A 520 6.28 -3.77 34.57
C LEU A 520 6.79 -2.39 34.13
N ALA A 521 7.39 -2.31 32.95
CA ALA A 521 7.88 -1.07 32.35
C ALA A 521 6.82 -0.35 31.50
N GLN A 522 5.60 -0.90 31.36
CA GLN A 522 4.51 -0.22 30.65
C GLN A 522 4.00 0.95 31.47
N ASP A 523 4.36 2.17 31.07
CA ASP A 523 3.97 3.42 31.70
C ASP A 523 3.49 4.40 30.62
N PRO A 524 2.21 4.82 30.61
CA PRO A 524 1.70 5.73 29.59
C PRO A 524 2.39 7.10 29.60
N ASP A 525 3.03 7.48 30.71
CA ASP A 525 3.69 8.77 30.89
C ASP A 525 5.23 8.69 30.75
N ASP A 526 5.81 7.49 30.60
CA ASP A 526 7.25 7.26 30.47
C ASP A 526 7.58 6.27 29.33
N ARG A 527 7.66 6.83 28.13
CA ARG A 527 7.96 6.08 26.91
C ARG A 527 9.40 5.54 26.86
N GLU A 528 10.37 6.23 27.45
CA GLU A 528 11.77 5.79 27.47
C GLU A 528 11.90 4.48 28.25
N ARG A 529 11.21 4.38 29.39
CA ARG A 529 11.16 3.16 30.19
C ARG A 529 10.55 1.98 29.42
N MET A 530 9.51 2.22 28.61
CA MET A 530 8.90 1.20 27.76
C MET A 530 9.85 0.71 26.66
N GLU A 531 10.61 1.62 26.06
CA GLU A 531 11.57 1.32 24.97
C GLU A 531 12.80 0.56 25.48
N ALA A 532 13.28 0.89 26.68
CA ALA A 532 14.41 0.21 27.33
C ALA A 532 14.05 -1.18 27.90
N ALA A 533 12.77 -1.54 27.91
CA ALA A 533 12.30 -2.71 28.64
C ALA A 533 12.74 -4.03 27.98
N GLN A 534 13.24 -4.95 28.81
CA GLN A 534 13.94 -6.14 28.34
C GLN A 534 13.00 -7.11 27.61
N LYS A 535 13.33 -7.40 26.35
CA LYS A 535 12.70 -8.48 25.56
C LYS A 535 13.69 -9.64 25.44
N PHE A 536 13.19 -10.87 25.33
CA PHE A 536 14.03 -12.06 25.19
C PHE A 536 13.73 -12.78 23.88
N ARG A 537 14.72 -13.46 23.30
CA ARG A 537 14.54 -14.30 22.11
C ARG A 537 14.68 -15.76 22.49
N PHE A 538 13.85 -16.61 21.88
CA PHE A 538 14.01 -18.04 22.04
C PHE A 538 15.28 -18.47 21.30
N ASN A 539 16.15 -19.22 21.97
CA ASN A 539 17.41 -19.69 21.38
C ASN A 539 17.24 -20.90 20.44
N GLY A 540 15.99 -21.25 20.09
CA GLY A 540 15.66 -22.41 19.27
C GLY A 540 15.77 -23.76 20.00
N ARG A 541 16.18 -23.78 21.27
CA ARG A 541 16.33 -25.02 22.05
C ARG A 541 15.20 -25.15 23.05
N PHE A 542 14.26 -26.05 22.75
CA PHE A 542 13.23 -26.42 23.71
C PHE A 542 13.83 -27.34 24.77
N VAL A 543 13.67 -26.97 26.03
CA VAL A 543 14.01 -27.83 27.18
C VAL A 543 12.70 -28.22 27.85
N PRO A 544 12.27 -29.50 27.78
CA PRO A 544 11.03 -29.91 28.41
C PRO A 544 11.13 -29.75 29.93
N ASN A 545 10.16 -29.04 30.52
CA ASN A 545 9.95 -29.14 31.96
C ASN A 545 9.21 -30.44 32.24
N THR A 546 9.94 -31.45 32.74
CA THR A 546 9.38 -32.78 33.00
C THR A 546 8.23 -32.80 34.00
N GLN A 547 8.12 -31.76 34.84
CA GLN A 547 7.02 -31.58 35.79
C GLN A 547 5.72 -31.14 35.13
N LEU A 548 5.79 -30.56 33.93
CA LEU A 548 4.62 -30.08 33.17
C LEU A 548 4.10 -31.12 32.18
N ILE A 549 4.83 -32.20 31.91
CA ILE A 549 4.43 -33.21 30.93
C ILE A 549 3.18 -33.95 31.44
N GLY A 550 2.21 -34.12 30.55
CA GLY A 550 1.00 -34.89 30.81
C GLY A 550 -0.28 -34.11 30.53
N THR A 551 -1.41 -34.68 30.92
CA THR A 551 -2.72 -34.08 30.73
C THR A 551 -3.10 -33.25 31.95
N TRP A 552 -3.23 -31.95 31.74
CA TRP A 552 -3.75 -30.97 32.69
C TRP A 552 -5.23 -30.78 32.45
N LYS A 553 -6.02 -30.75 33.52
CA LYS A 553 -7.45 -30.45 33.46
C LYS A 553 -7.70 -29.11 34.12
N ALA A 554 -8.61 -28.32 33.58
CA ALA A 554 -9.04 -27.09 34.25
C ALA A 554 -9.66 -27.45 35.61
N VAL A 555 -9.16 -26.82 36.68
CA VAL A 555 -9.65 -27.01 38.05
C VAL A 555 -10.59 -25.89 38.50
N GLY A 556 -10.59 -24.76 37.80
CA GLY A 556 -11.40 -23.58 38.11
C GLY A 556 -11.24 -22.47 37.09
N MET A 557 -12.20 -21.54 37.07
CA MET A 557 -12.11 -20.26 36.36
C MET A 557 -12.54 -19.15 37.33
N VAL A 558 -11.76 -18.09 37.39
CA VAL A 558 -12.00 -16.90 38.24
C VAL A 558 -12.15 -15.66 37.36
N LYS A 559 -12.88 -14.64 37.82
CA LYS A 559 -13.06 -13.41 37.03
C LYS A 559 -11.87 -12.47 37.12
N SER A 560 -11.13 -12.55 38.21
CA SER A 560 -9.93 -11.76 38.50
C SER A 560 -8.90 -12.62 39.23
N LEU A 561 -7.62 -12.22 39.21
CA LEU A 561 -6.54 -12.99 39.83
C LEU A 561 -6.74 -13.13 41.34
N ASP A 562 -7.29 -12.10 42.00
CA ASP A 562 -7.48 -12.06 43.46
C ASP A 562 -8.55 -13.06 43.96
N GLU A 563 -9.42 -13.53 43.06
CA GLU A 563 -10.41 -14.56 43.36
C GLU A 563 -9.82 -15.99 43.33
N PHE A 564 -8.56 -16.16 42.91
CA PHE A 564 -7.91 -17.45 42.86
C PHE A 564 -7.39 -17.89 44.24
N SER A 565 -8.07 -18.86 44.85
CA SER A 565 -7.62 -19.58 46.05
C SER A 565 -7.28 -21.05 45.73
N PRO A 566 -6.00 -21.47 45.76
CA PRO A 566 -5.60 -22.84 45.44
C PRO A 566 -6.13 -23.89 46.43
N GLU A 567 -6.55 -23.47 47.62
CA GLU A 567 -7.09 -24.34 48.66
C GLU A 567 -8.61 -24.56 48.53
N GLN A 568 -9.29 -23.77 47.70
CA GLN A 568 -10.74 -23.85 47.53
C GLN A 568 -11.12 -24.61 46.26
N ARG A 569 -12.14 -25.46 46.36
CA ARG A 569 -12.68 -26.17 45.20
C ARG A 569 -13.40 -25.19 44.27
N MET A 570 -12.86 -25.00 43.07
CA MET A 570 -13.43 -24.10 42.06
C MET A 570 -14.28 -24.84 41.03
N ASN A 571 -15.07 -24.08 40.27
CA ASN A 571 -15.92 -24.61 39.21
C ASN A 571 -15.29 -24.38 37.82
N PRO A 572 -14.87 -25.44 37.11
CA PRO A 572 -14.26 -25.31 35.79
C PRO A 572 -15.27 -25.21 34.65
N ARG A 573 -16.59 -25.30 34.88
CA ARG A 573 -17.62 -25.37 33.82
C ARG A 573 -17.62 -24.18 32.85
N GLN A 574 -17.11 -23.03 33.27
CA GLN A 574 -17.01 -21.84 32.43
C GLN A 574 -15.68 -21.73 31.68
N SER A 575 -14.71 -22.61 31.97
CA SER A 575 -13.41 -22.64 31.29
C SER A 575 -13.59 -22.97 29.81
N LYS A 576 -12.99 -22.16 28.93
CA LYS A 576 -12.90 -22.44 27.49
C LYS A 576 -11.94 -23.59 27.17
N ILE A 577 -11.12 -24.00 28.13
CA ILE A 577 -10.12 -25.07 28.01
C ILE A 577 -10.51 -26.18 28.97
N ALA A 578 -10.95 -27.33 28.44
CA ALA A 578 -11.28 -28.50 29.26
C ALA A 578 -10.02 -29.23 29.75
N SER A 579 -9.03 -29.36 28.87
CA SER A 579 -7.73 -29.96 29.16
C SER A 579 -6.63 -29.43 28.24
N LEU A 580 -5.40 -29.45 28.73
CA LEU A 580 -4.17 -29.23 27.97
C LEU A 580 -3.31 -30.48 28.08
N ILE A 581 -2.65 -30.86 27.00
CA ILE A 581 -1.68 -31.96 27.00
C ILE A 581 -0.35 -31.35 26.62
N PHE A 582 0.65 -31.49 27.48
CA PHE A 582 2.02 -31.08 27.16
C PHE A 582 2.83 -32.31 26.79
N HIS A 583 3.35 -32.31 25.57
CA HIS A 583 4.20 -33.37 25.06
C HIS A 583 5.69 -33.10 25.35
N ARG A 584 6.52 -34.16 25.28
CA ARG A 584 7.98 -34.07 25.51
C ARG A 584 8.71 -33.17 24.51
N ASN A 585 8.11 -32.92 23.35
CA ASN A 585 8.68 -32.16 22.25
C ASN A 585 8.16 -30.71 22.18
N GLY A 586 7.44 -30.23 23.20
CA GLY A 586 6.93 -28.86 23.24
C GLY A 586 5.70 -28.62 22.36
N GLN A 587 5.06 -29.69 21.90
CA GLN A 587 3.73 -29.68 21.28
C GLN A 587 2.62 -29.82 22.33
#